data_AF-A0A7S1G1N1-F1
#
_entry.id   AF-A0A7S1G1N1-F1
#
_cell.length_a   1.000
_cell.length_b   1.000
_cell.length_c   1.000
_cell.angle_alpha   90.00
_cell.angle_beta   90.00
_cell.angle_gamma   90.00
#
_symmetry.space_group_name_H-M   'P 1'
#
loop_
_entity.id
_entity.type
_entity.pdbx_description
1 polymer ?
#
loop_
_entity_poly.entity_id
_entity_poly.type
_entity_poly.pdbx_seq_one_letter_code
_entity_poly.pdbx_strand_id
1 'polypeptide(L)'
;SRVGDGTFVPFFPGARSDGREDGGVRGFALGLENGALAGKLMEAAGSVERLEKVLREGMTEALLPVVQICSEEAKKCNCKFLGVDPSLNPSLLREGSVGAAFERLSEIRTFGSFGSLAAAAAATSALRSLPIPLVGYKGLMLPVLEDVRLAEIVPEKMSLQSILSISSVCGVGIDTVPLSGEVSVEQLTALMLDVAALAHRYEKPLSCRTFPCPGKIAGDKTDFDSPHLCIGTVCGL
;
A
#
# COMPACT_ATOMS: atom_id res chain seq x y z
N SER A 1 4.78 1.03 -14.92
CA SER A 1 3.66 0.11 -15.21
C SER A 1 2.39 0.94 -15.25
N ARG A 2 1.51 0.74 -16.24
CA ARG A 2 0.16 1.28 -16.17
C ARG A 2 -0.62 0.37 -15.22
N VAL A 3 -1.25 0.94 -14.20
CA VAL A 3 -2.40 0.26 -13.57
C VAL A 3 -3.47 0.11 -14.65
N GLY A 4 -4.35 -0.90 -14.59
CA GLY A 4 -5.29 -1.33 -15.64
C GLY A 4 -6.20 -0.27 -16.30
N ASP A 5 -6.03 1.01 -16.00
CA ASP A 5 -6.69 2.20 -16.55
C ASP A 5 -5.73 3.20 -17.25
N GLY A 6 -4.43 2.87 -17.40
CA GLY A 6 -3.45 3.78 -17.98
C GLY A 6 -2.76 4.73 -16.98
N THR A 7 -3.02 4.56 -15.69
CA THR A 7 -2.56 5.50 -14.65
C THR A 7 -1.09 5.31 -14.28
N PHE A 8 -0.38 6.43 -14.08
CA PHE A 8 0.99 6.49 -13.60
C PHE A 8 1.06 6.13 -12.10
N VAL A 9 2.03 5.29 -11.71
CA VAL A 9 2.25 4.91 -10.31
C VAL A 9 3.53 5.57 -9.82
N PRO A 10 3.45 6.69 -9.07
CA PRO A 10 4.64 7.24 -8.43
C PRO A 10 5.12 6.31 -7.32
N PHE A 11 6.44 6.29 -7.07
CA PHE A 11 7.00 5.69 -5.84
C PHE A 11 6.73 4.18 -5.66
N PHE A 12 6.78 3.40 -6.75
CA PHE A 12 6.79 1.92 -6.69
C PHE A 12 7.94 1.37 -7.54
N PRO A 13 8.60 0.24 -7.17
CA PRO A 13 9.72 -0.33 -7.94
C PRO A 13 9.41 -0.62 -9.42
N GLY A 14 8.13 -0.71 -9.80
CA GLY A 14 7.66 -0.86 -11.18
C GLY A 14 7.32 0.45 -11.94
N ALA A 15 7.54 1.61 -11.34
CA ALA A 15 7.23 2.91 -11.94
C ALA A 15 8.01 3.12 -13.25
N ARG A 16 7.33 3.60 -14.30
CA ARG A 16 7.94 3.86 -15.62
C ARG A 16 7.23 5.01 -16.32
N SER A 17 8.01 5.89 -16.96
CA SER A 17 7.50 6.91 -17.89
C SER A 17 7.26 6.29 -19.28
N ASP A 18 6.16 6.63 -19.92
CA ASP A 18 5.80 6.17 -21.27
C ASP A 18 6.55 6.91 -22.38
N GLY A 19 7.23 8.03 -22.08
CA GLY A 19 8.27 8.68 -22.89
C GLY A 19 7.92 9.09 -24.33
N ARG A 20 6.77 8.69 -24.88
CA ARG A 20 6.45 8.79 -26.32
C ARG A 20 4.98 9.04 -26.66
N GLU A 21 4.01 8.80 -25.76
CA GLU A 21 2.58 9.00 -26.10
C GLU A 21 2.08 10.45 -25.93
N ASP A 22 2.80 11.28 -25.16
CA ASP A 22 2.32 12.60 -24.74
C ASP A 22 2.97 13.79 -25.49
N GLY A 23 3.43 13.55 -26.72
CA GLY A 23 3.99 14.61 -27.58
C GLY A 23 5.30 15.23 -27.07
N GLY A 24 5.98 14.57 -26.13
CA GLY A 24 7.26 15.02 -25.55
C GLY A 24 7.14 15.92 -24.31
N VAL A 25 5.93 16.19 -23.81
CA VAL A 25 5.72 16.98 -22.60
C VAL A 25 6.02 16.12 -21.36
N ARG A 26 6.94 16.59 -20.50
CA ARG A 26 7.30 15.90 -19.26
C ARG A 26 6.15 15.99 -18.27
N GLY A 27 5.88 14.91 -17.53
CA GLY A 27 4.89 14.89 -16.46
C GLY A 27 5.48 14.39 -15.14
N PHE A 28 4.87 14.77 -14.02
CA PHE A 28 5.23 14.26 -12.70
C PHE A 28 3.97 13.95 -11.88
N ALA A 29 4.09 12.96 -11.00
CA ALA A 29 3.08 12.52 -10.05
C ALA A 29 3.71 12.46 -8.66
N LEU A 30 2.89 12.58 -7.62
CA LEU A 30 3.36 12.49 -6.23
C LEU A 30 2.88 11.19 -5.57
N GLY A 31 3.82 10.47 -4.96
CA GLY A 31 3.54 9.48 -3.93
C GLY A 31 4.05 10.03 -2.59
N LEU A 32 3.30 9.83 -1.52
CA LEU A 32 3.60 10.41 -0.20
C LEU A 32 3.66 9.30 0.86
N GLU A 33 4.57 9.44 1.81
CA GLU A 33 4.48 8.75 3.09
C GLU A 33 3.44 9.49 3.95
N ASN A 34 2.35 8.82 4.32
CA ASN A 34 1.21 9.46 4.98
C ASN A 34 0.63 8.61 6.14
N GLY A 35 1.31 7.54 6.55
CA GLY A 35 0.84 6.67 7.63
C GLY A 35 0.57 7.40 8.95
N ALA A 36 1.34 8.44 9.29
CA ALA A 36 1.12 9.21 10.52
C ALA A 36 -0.20 10.01 10.47
N LEU A 37 -0.55 10.54 9.29
CA LEU A 37 -1.85 11.17 9.07
C LEU A 37 -2.97 10.13 9.10
N ALA A 38 -2.77 8.98 8.46
CA ALA A 38 -3.73 7.86 8.51
C ALA A 38 -4.04 7.46 9.95
N GLY A 39 -3.03 7.37 10.81
CA GLY A 39 -3.20 7.09 12.23
C GLY A 39 -4.13 8.08 12.93
N LYS A 40 -3.91 9.38 12.76
CA LYS A 40 -4.76 10.43 13.34
C LYS A 40 -6.19 10.38 12.82
N LEU A 41 -6.38 10.12 11.52
CA LEU A 41 -7.70 10.04 10.91
C LEU A 41 -8.47 8.78 11.32
N MET A 42 -7.80 7.65 11.48
CA MET A 42 -8.40 6.41 12.00
C MET A 42 -8.83 6.58 13.47
N GLU A 43 -8.02 7.25 14.28
CA GLU A 43 -8.37 7.61 15.67
C GLU A 43 -9.60 8.53 15.71
N ALA A 44 -9.64 9.56 14.87
CA ALA A 44 -10.76 10.49 14.79
C ALA A 44 -12.06 9.82 14.27
N ALA A 45 -11.93 8.84 13.37
CA ALA A 45 -13.04 8.01 12.92
C ALA A 45 -13.57 7.14 14.07
N GLY A 46 -12.68 6.42 14.76
CA GLY A 46 -12.98 5.53 15.89
C GLY A 46 -13.75 4.25 15.53
N SER A 47 -14.44 4.21 14.39
CA SER A 47 -15.18 3.06 13.88
C SER A 47 -15.15 2.99 12.35
N VAL A 48 -15.43 1.81 11.80
CA VAL A 48 -15.49 1.60 10.34
C VAL A 48 -16.62 2.41 9.71
N GLU A 49 -17.75 2.55 10.40
CA GLU A 49 -18.91 3.33 9.92
C GLU A 49 -18.54 4.79 9.58
N ARG A 50 -17.70 5.42 10.41
CA ARG A 50 -17.31 6.82 10.25
C ARG A 50 -16.08 7.00 9.37
N LEU A 51 -15.38 5.91 9.07
CA LEU A 51 -14.07 5.94 8.42
C LEU A 51 -14.09 6.64 7.07
N GLU A 52 -15.03 6.30 6.20
CA GLU A 52 -15.03 6.83 4.84
C GLU A 52 -15.14 8.35 4.84
N LYS A 53 -16.06 8.90 5.64
CA LYS A 53 -16.25 10.34 5.77
C LYS A 53 -15.02 11.04 6.32
N VAL A 54 -14.52 10.58 7.48
CA VAL A 54 -13.40 11.23 8.18
C VAL A 54 -12.13 11.17 7.35
N LEU A 55 -11.84 10.02 6.73
CA LEU A 55 -10.65 9.85 5.90
C LEU A 55 -10.74 10.72 4.64
N ARG A 56 -11.90 10.79 3.97
CA ARG A 56 -12.09 11.65 2.79
C ARG A 56 -11.90 13.12 3.12
N GLU A 57 -12.53 13.61 4.19
CA GLU A 57 -12.44 15.01 4.61
C GLU A 57 -11.00 15.37 5.00
N GLY A 58 -10.37 14.59 5.88
CA GLY A 58 -9.03 14.87 6.39
C GLY A 58 -7.92 14.73 5.32
N MET A 59 -8.03 13.74 4.43
CA MET A 59 -7.08 13.60 3.32
C MET A 59 -7.25 14.72 2.30
N THR A 60 -8.49 15.17 2.03
CA THR A 60 -8.73 16.31 1.14
C THR A 60 -8.12 17.58 1.71
N GLU A 61 -8.34 17.85 3.01
CA GLU A 61 -7.77 19.00 3.71
C GLU A 61 -6.23 19.00 3.63
N ALA A 62 -5.60 17.85 3.86
CA ALA A 62 -4.15 17.72 3.83
C ALA A 62 -3.54 17.84 2.42
N LEU A 63 -4.21 17.28 1.39
CA LEU A 63 -3.64 17.17 0.05
C LEU A 63 -3.98 18.36 -0.87
N LEU A 64 -5.06 19.09 -0.61
CA LEU A 64 -5.48 20.19 -1.49
C LEU A 64 -4.41 21.29 -1.64
N PRO A 65 -3.73 21.75 -0.56
CA PRO A 65 -2.65 22.73 -0.71
C PRO A 65 -1.47 22.19 -1.55
N VAL A 66 -1.13 20.91 -1.40
CA VAL A 66 -0.07 20.25 -2.17
C VAL A 66 -0.41 20.23 -3.66
N VAL A 67 -1.65 19.89 -3.99
CA VAL A 67 -2.17 19.87 -5.37
C VAL A 67 -2.10 21.27 -6.00
N GLN A 68 -2.44 22.32 -5.26
CA GLN A 68 -2.39 23.70 -5.72
C GLN A 68 -0.95 24.10 -6.07
N ILE A 69 -0.01 23.86 -5.15
CA ILE A 69 1.42 24.15 -5.37
C ILE A 69 1.95 23.39 -6.59
N CYS A 70 1.67 22.09 -6.68
CA CYS A 70 2.14 21.27 -7.81
C CYS A 70 1.57 21.74 -9.15
N SER A 71 0.29 22.13 -9.17
CA SER A 71 -0.36 22.64 -10.37
C SER A 71 0.21 23.98 -10.83
N GLU A 72 0.61 24.85 -9.89
CA GLU A 72 1.27 26.12 -10.19
C GLU A 72 2.70 25.91 -10.70
N GLU A 73 3.49 25.06 -10.04
CA GLU A 73 4.86 24.75 -10.45
C GLU A 73 4.91 24.03 -11.80
N ALA A 74 3.93 23.17 -12.09
CA ALA A 74 3.79 22.51 -13.38
C ALA A 74 3.67 23.52 -14.54
N LYS A 75 2.88 24.58 -14.35
CA LYS A 75 2.74 25.66 -15.34
C LYS A 75 4.05 26.41 -15.55
N LYS A 76 4.78 26.74 -14.47
CA LYS A 76 6.08 27.43 -14.54
C LYS A 76 7.14 26.61 -15.26
N CYS A 77 7.15 25.30 -15.02
CA CYS A 77 8.12 24.37 -15.58
C CYS A 77 7.76 23.81 -16.96
N ASN A 78 6.62 24.21 -17.54
CA ASN A 78 6.08 23.63 -18.77
C ASN A 78 6.02 22.09 -18.73
N CYS A 79 5.54 21.55 -17.60
CA CYS A 79 5.32 20.12 -17.41
C CYS A 79 3.88 19.86 -16.96
N LYS A 80 3.44 18.60 -17.04
CA LYS A 80 2.11 18.16 -16.58
C LYS A 80 2.19 17.69 -15.14
N PHE A 81 1.35 18.24 -14.26
CA PHE A 81 1.04 17.58 -13.00
C PHE A 81 0.00 16.48 -13.25
N LEU A 82 0.40 15.24 -13.03
CA LEU A 82 -0.42 14.06 -13.34
C LEU A 82 -1.38 13.74 -12.20
N GLY A 83 -1.03 14.07 -10.96
CA GLY A 83 -1.85 13.89 -9.77
C GLY A 83 -1.09 13.36 -8.57
N VAL A 84 -1.83 13.01 -7.52
CA VAL A 84 -1.31 12.41 -6.29
C VAL A 84 -1.81 10.95 -6.19
N ASP A 85 -0.94 10.03 -5.81
CA ASP A 85 -1.37 8.72 -5.29
C ASP A 85 -1.68 8.88 -3.80
N PRO A 86 -2.97 8.82 -3.40
CA PRO A 86 -3.37 9.05 -2.02
C PRO A 86 -3.23 7.79 -1.17
N SER A 87 -2.66 6.70 -1.70
CA SER A 87 -2.60 5.42 -1.00
C SER A 87 -2.00 5.56 0.39
N LEU A 88 -2.55 4.84 1.37
CA LEU A 88 -1.98 4.81 2.71
C LEU A 88 -0.64 4.08 2.62
N ASN A 89 0.45 4.80 2.86
CA ASN A 89 1.82 4.32 2.72
C ASN A 89 2.53 4.44 4.07
N PRO A 90 3.09 3.33 4.59
CA PRO A 90 3.68 3.33 5.92
C PRO A 90 5.03 4.04 5.96
N SER A 91 5.44 4.35 7.19
CA SER A 91 6.81 4.71 7.56
C SER A 91 7.45 3.60 8.38
N LEU A 92 8.77 3.66 8.56
CA LEU A 92 9.52 2.78 9.47
C LEU A 92 9.33 3.13 10.95
N LEU A 93 8.54 4.16 11.26
CA LEU A 93 8.17 4.54 12.62
C LEU A 93 6.77 4.01 12.96
N ARG A 94 6.56 3.70 14.23
CA ARG A 94 5.29 3.15 14.75
C ARG A 94 4.11 4.10 14.52
N GLU A 95 4.35 5.40 14.63
CA GLU A 95 3.34 6.42 14.42
C GLU A 95 2.83 6.42 12.98
N GLY A 96 3.70 6.07 12.03
CA GLY A 96 3.37 5.98 10.60
C GLY A 96 3.08 4.57 10.09
N SER A 97 2.87 3.59 10.97
CA SER A 97 2.41 2.27 10.56
C SER A 97 0.94 2.31 10.10
N VAL A 98 0.68 1.78 8.91
CA VAL A 98 -0.68 1.59 8.37
C VAL A 98 -1.39 0.47 9.14
N GLY A 99 -0.70 -0.63 9.43
CA GLY A 99 -1.25 -1.71 10.26
C GLY A 99 -1.72 -1.21 11.63
N ALA A 100 -0.90 -0.39 12.30
CA ALA A 100 -1.26 0.21 13.58
C ALA A 100 -2.33 1.30 13.45
N ALA A 101 -2.43 1.99 12.31
CA ALA A 101 -3.51 2.94 12.05
C ALA A 101 -4.88 2.25 12.06
N PHE A 102 -5.02 1.10 11.39
CA PHE A 102 -6.28 0.36 11.37
C PHE A 102 -6.68 -0.20 12.73
N GLU A 103 -5.71 -0.59 13.58
CA GLU A 103 -5.97 -1.06 14.96
C GLU A 103 -6.51 0.04 15.91
N ARG A 104 -6.62 1.30 15.45
CA ARG A 104 -7.29 2.38 16.19
C ARG A 104 -8.82 2.37 16.02
N LEU A 105 -9.35 1.57 15.10
CA LEU A 105 -10.79 1.38 14.92
C LEU A 105 -11.31 0.35 15.92
N SER A 106 -12.48 0.59 16.50
CA SER A 106 -13.04 -0.22 17.58
C SER A 106 -13.26 -1.70 17.21
N GLU A 107 -13.50 -1.97 15.93
CA GLU A 107 -13.81 -3.28 15.37
C GLU A 107 -12.55 -4.12 15.11
N ILE A 108 -11.35 -3.52 15.17
CA ILE A 108 -10.09 -4.17 14.78
C ILE A 108 -9.19 -4.31 16.00
N ARG A 109 -9.12 -5.53 16.54
CA ARG A 109 -8.16 -5.86 17.61
C ARG A 109 -6.74 -6.07 17.10
N THR A 110 -6.60 -6.69 15.93
CA THR A 110 -5.32 -6.88 15.26
C THR A 110 -5.54 -6.80 13.76
N PHE A 111 -4.75 -5.99 13.06
CA PHE A 111 -4.93 -5.86 11.62
C PHE A 111 -4.72 -7.21 10.92
N GLY A 112 -5.59 -7.54 9.98
CA GLY A 112 -5.66 -8.87 9.36
C GLY A 112 -6.70 -9.81 9.96
N SER A 113 -7.29 -9.48 11.12
CA SER A 113 -8.47 -10.19 11.66
C SER A 113 -9.77 -9.73 11.00
N PHE A 114 -10.90 -10.34 11.38
CA PHE A 114 -12.25 -9.83 11.04
C PHE A 114 -12.37 -8.32 11.34
N GLY A 115 -13.15 -7.61 10.52
CA GLY A 115 -13.23 -6.15 10.52
C GLY A 115 -12.19 -5.49 9.59
N SER A 116 -10.98 -6.03 9.49
CA SER A 116 -9.89 -5.43 8.69
C SER A 116 -10.23 -5.30 7.21
N LEU A 117 -10.90 -6.31 6.64
CA LEU A 117 -11.32 -6.28 5.23
C LEU A 117 -12.34 -5.16 4.96
N ALA A 118 -13.34 -5.00 5.84
CA ALA A 118 -14.36 -3.97 5.71
C ALA A 118 -13.77 -2.57 5.89
N ALA A 119 -12.88 -2.40 6.87
CA ALA A 119 -12.17 -1.14 7.07
C ALA A 119 -11.27 -0.79 5.88
N ALA A 120 -10.54 -1.76 5.34
CA ALA A 120 -9.70 -1.56 4.16
C ALA A 120 -10.51 -1.17 2.92
N ALA A 121 -11.69 -1.76 2.74
CA ALA A 121 -12.63 -1.39 1.68
C ALA A 121 -13.14 0.04 1.85
N ALA A 122 -13.59 0.42 3.05
CA ALA A 122 -14.06 1.76 3.36
C ALA A 122 -12.96 2.83 3.19
N ALA A 123 -11.74 2.54 3.64
CA ALA A 123 -10.59 3.42 3.42
C ALA A 123 -10.30 3.58 1.92
N THR A 124 -10.28 2.49 1.16
CA THR A 124 -10.05 2.54 -0.30
C THR A 124 -11.15 3.33 -1.03
N SER A 125 -12.42 3.19 -0.62
CA SER A 125 -13.54 3.99 -1.13
C SER A 125 -13.33 5.50 -0.89
N ALA A 126 -12.92 5.87 0.31
CA ALA A 126 -12.61 7.27 0.65
C ALA A 126 -11.48 7.85 -0.21
N LEU A 127 -10.38 7.10 -0.36
CA LEU A 127 -9.21 7.56 -1.12
C LEU A 127 -9.48 7.69 -2.62
N ARG A 128 -10.34 6.84 -3.17
CA ARG A 128 -10.78 6.91 -4.57
C ARG A 128 -11.77 8.03 -4.84
N SER A 129 -12.44 8.55 -3.81
CA SER A 129 -13.47 9.60 -3.92
C SER A 129 -12.98 11.00 -3.54
N LEU A 130 -11.67 11.17 -3.36
CA LEU A 130 -11.09 12.48 -3.08
C LEU A 130 -11.30 13.43 -4.28
N PRO A 131 -11.76 14.68 -4.05
CA PRO A 131 -12.06 15.64 -5.11
C PRO A 131 -10.80 16.38 -5.58
N ILE A 132 -9.73 15.63 -5.90
CA ILE A 132 -8.44 16.14 -6.38
C ILE A 132 -7.95 15.29 -7.57
N PRO A 133 -6.94 15.74 -8.35
CA PRO A 133 -6.32 14.89 -9.38
C PRO A 133 -5.63 13.68 -8.75
N LEU A 134 -6.12 12.47 -9.07
CA LEU A 134 -5.65 11.21 -8.50
C LEU A 134 -4.91 10.34 -9.53
N VAL A 135 -3.85 9.69 -9.08
CA VAL A 135 -3.08 8.69 -9.83
C VAL A 135 -2.70 7.50 -8.93
N GLY A 136 -1.94 6.54 -9.46
CA GLY A 136 -1.45 5.38 -8.71
C GLY A 136 -2.54 4.41 -8.23
N TYR A 137 -2.30 3.76 -7.10
CA TYR A 137 -3.14 2.67 -6.60
C TYR A 137 -4.45 3.14 -5.96
N LYS A 138 -4.44 4.34 -5.36
CA LYS A 138 -5.61 4.93 -4.69
C LYS A 138 -6.19 4.00 -3.62
N GLY A 139 -5.33 3.37 -2.81
CA GLY A 139 -5.72 2.30 -1.89
C GLY A 139 -4.79 2.20 -0.67
N LEU A 140 -4.35 0.98 -0.35
CA LEU A 140 -3.45 0.73 0.78
C LEU A 140 -2.18 0.05 0.25
N MET A 141 -1.04 0.52 0.73
CA MET A 141 0.24 -0.19 0.62
C MET A 141 0.40 -1.07 1.86
N LEU A 142 0.64 -2.37 1.66
CA LEU A 142 0.88 -3.32 2.74
C LEU A 142 2.28 -3.98 2.64
N PRO A 143 3.36 -3.20 2.56
CA PRO A 143 4.71 -3.74 2.55
C PRO A 143 5.08 -4.26 3.95
N VAL A 144 5.05 -5.59 4.12
CA VAL A 144 5.29 -6.27 5.40
C VAL A 144 6.57 -5.81 6.11
N LEU A 145 7.69 -5.64 5.41
CA LEU A 145 8.95 -5.21 6.03
C LEU A 145 9.12 -3.69 6.07
N GLU A 146 8.28 -2.89 5.42
CA GLU A 146 8.37 -1.42 5.49
C GLU A 146 7.36 -0.82 6.49
N ASP A 147 6.50 -1.65 7.09
CA ASP A 147 5.58 -1.28 8.16
C ASP A 147 5.91 -2.06 9.44
N VAL A 148 6.32 -1.34 10.50
CA VAL A 148 6.72 -1.96 11.77
C VAL A 148 5.64 -2.85 12.39
N ARG A 149 4.35 -2.52 12.21
CA ARG A 149 3.28 -3.33 12.78
C ARG A 149 3.04 -4.57 11.95
N LEU A 150 3.11 -4.46 10.62
CA LEU A 150 3.00 -5.64 9.74
C LEU A 150 4.15 -6.61 9.99
N ALA A 151 5.38 -6.11 10.12
CA ALA A 151 6.57 -6.92 10.45
C ALA A 151 6.44 -7.67 11.79
N GLU A 152 5.70 -7.11 12.75
CA GLU A 152 5.43 -7.74 14.05
C GLU A 152 4.34 -8.81 14.00
N ILE A 153 3.30 -8.62 13.18
CA ILE A 153 2.12 -9.51 13.18
C ILE A 153 2.17 -10.56 12.09
N VAL A 154 2.99 -10.40 11.06
CA VAL A 154 3.16 -11.39 9.99
C VAL A 154 4.37 -12.27 10.30
N PRO A 155 4.25 -13.62 10.25
CA PRO A 155 3.05 -14.41 9.99
C PRO A 155 2.22 -14.77 11.24
N GLU A 156 2.66 -14.37 12.45
CA GLU A 156 2.15 -14.91 13.72
C GLU A 156 0.65 -14.66 13.99
N LYS A 157 0.15 -13.49 13.62
CA LYS A 157 -1.25 -13.06 13.83
C LYS A 157 -1.98 -12.74 12.53
N MET A 158 -1.23 -12.56 11.43
CA MET A 158 -1.76 -12.26 10.11
C MET A 158 -1.05 -13.15 9.07
N SER A 159 -1.82 -13.99 8.37
CA SER A 159 -1.29 -14.85 7.32
C SER A 159 -1.19 -14.12 5.97
N LEU A 160 -0.44 -14.72 5.03
CA LEU A 160 -0.38 -14.23 3.66
C LEU A 160 -1.74 -14.30 2.96
N GLN A 161 -2.58 -15.28 3.29
CA GLN A 161 -3.95 -15.35 2.79
C GLN A 161 -4.81 -14.19 3.30
N SER A 162 -4.59 -13.71 4.53
CA SER A 162 -5.24 -12.48 5.03
C SER A 162 -4.78 -11.25 4.24
N ILE A 163 -3.49 -11.14 3.92
CA ILE A 163 -2.96 -10.05 3.08
C ILE A 163 -3.59 -10.10 1.68
N LEU A 164 -3.67 -11.28 1.05
CA LEU A 164 -4.34 -11.46 -0.25
C LEU A 164 -5.83 -11.11 -0.19
N SER A 165 -6.51 -11.51 0.88
CA SER A 165 -7.93 -11.19 1.10
C SER A 165 -8.14 -9.68 1.18
N ILE A 166 -7.32 -8.96 1.94
CA ILE A 166 -7.36 -7.49 2.00
C ILE A 166 -6.96 -6.86 0.67
N SER A 167 -6.01 -7.47 -0.05
CA SER A 167 -5.60 -7.05 -1.39
C SER A 167 -6.72 -7.14 -2.42
N SER A 168 -7.76 -7.94 -2.19
CA SER A 168 -8.96 -7.93 -3.04
C SER A 168 -9.69 -6.57 -3.02
N VAL A 169 -9.56 -5.80 -1.94
CA VAL A 169 -10.16 -4.46 -1.78
C VAL A 169 -9.14 -3.31 -1.75
N CYS A 170 -7.83 -3.55 -1.74
CA CYS A 170 -6.77 -2.50 -1.73
C CYS A 170 -5.71 -2.60 -2.86
N GLY A 171 -4.54 -1.95 -2.74
CA GLY A 171 -3.70 -1.54 -3.88
C GLY A 171 -2.61 -2.49 -4.39
N VAL A 172 -1.95 -3.29 -3.54
CA VAL A 172 -0.58 -3.77 -3.87
C VAL A 172 -0.42 -5.28 -4.04
N GLY A 173 -1.18 -6.11 -3.34
CA GLY A 173 -0.96 -7.57 -3.34
C GLY A 173 0.03 -8.00 -2.24
N ILE A 174 0.97 -8.88 -2.59
CA ILE A 174 2.03 -9.35 -1.67
C ILE A 174 3.24 -8.45 -1.85
N ASP A 175 3.64 -7.76 -0.78
CA ASP A 175 4.76 -6.82 -0.85
C ASP A 175 5.71 -6.92 0.34
N THR A 176 7.01 -6.90 0.05
CA THR A 176 8.10 -7.07 1.01
C THR A 176 7.97 -8.25 1.97
N VAL A 177 7.46 -9.38 1.50
CA VAL A 177 7.26 -10.54 2.38
C VAL A 177 8.53 -11.38 2.47
N PRO A 178 9.16 -11.54 3.65
CA PRO A 178 10.27 -12.47 3.81
C PRO A 178 9.76 -13.90 3.76
N LEU A 179 10.30 -14.72 2.87
CA LEU A 179 9.96 -16.13 2.76
C LEU A 179 11.14 -17.00 3.20
N SER A 180 10.82 -18.21 3.69
CA SER A 180 11.82 -19.24 3.96
C SER A 180 12.75 -19.42 2.76
N GLY A 181 14.04 -19.61 3.01
CA GLY A 181 15.01 -19.96 1.97
C GLY A 181 14.75 -21.34 1.34
N GLU A 182 13.92 -22.16 1.99
CA GLU A 182 13.52 -23.49 1.53
C GLU A 182 12.22 -23.48 0.71
N VAL A 183 11.67 -22.30 0.42
CA VAL A 183 10.45 -22.20 -0.39
C VAL A 183 10.66 -22.79 -1.78
N SER A 184 9.81 -23.74 -2.17
CA SER A 184 9.93 -24.41 -3.46
C SER A 184 9.43 -23.52 -4.60
N VAL A 185 9.87 -23.84 -5.83
CA VAL A 185 9.37 -23.17 -7.03
C VAL A 185 7.86 -23.38 -7.18
N GLU A 186 7.34 -24.55 -6.83
CA GLU A 186 5.91 -24.88 -6.87
C GLU A 186 5.12 -24.04 -5.88
N GLN A 187 5.61 -23.86 -4.65
CA GLN A 187 4.97 -22.99 -3.64
C GLN A 187 4.96 -21.52 -4.09
N LEU A 188 6.09 -21.01 -4.60
CA LEU A 188 6.14 -19.65 -5.16
C LEU A 188 5.20 -19.50 -6.36
N THR A 189 5.13 -20.50 -7.23
CA THR A 189 4.22 -20.52 -8.38
C THR A 189 2.76 -20.47 -7.93
N ALA A 190 2.38 -21.26 -6.92
CA ALA A 190 1.03 -21.24 -6.35
C ALA A 190 0.66 -19.86 -5.78
N LEU A 191 1.56 -19.24 -5.00
CA LEU A 191 1.37 -17.88 -4.48
C LEU A 191 1.17 -16.86 -5.62
N MET A 192 2.02 -16.92 -6.65
CA MET A 192 1.92 -16.03 -7.80
C MET A 192 0.62 -16.25 -8.59
N LEU A 193 0.14 -17.49 -8.70
CA LEU A 193 -1.14 -17.81 -9.33
C LEU A 193 -2.32 -17.21 -8.55
N ASP A 194 -2.31 -17.26 -7.21
CA ASP A 194 -3.36 -16.62 -6.40
C ASP A 194 -3.36 -15.10 -6.58
N VAL A 195 -2.18 -14.46 -6.57
CA VAL A 195 -2.04 -13.03 -6.84
C VAL A 195 -2.55 -12.69 -8.24
N ALA A 196 -2.16 -13.47 -9.25
CA ALA A 196 -2.58 -13.27 -10.64
C ALA A 196 -4.08 -13.48 -10.82
N ALA A 197 -4.68 -14.47 -10.15
CA ALA A 197 -6.11 -14.73 -10.19
C ALA A 197 -6.91 -13.55 -9.63
N LEU A 198 -6.51 -13.00 -8.47
CA LEU A 198 -7.13 -11.80 -7.90
C LEU A 198 -6.92 -10.57 -8.80
N ALA A 199 -5.70 -10.37 -9.31
CA ALA A 199 -5.37 -9.27 -10.21
C ALA A 199 -6.25 -9.31 -11.46
N HIS A 200 -6.37 -10.48 -12.10
CA HIS A 200 -7.17 -10.66 -13.30
C HIS A 200 -8.66 -10.51 -13.02
N ARG A 201 -9.18 -11.15 -11.97
CA ARG A 201 -10.62 -11.17 -11.66
C ARG A 201 -11.19 -9.78 -11.38
N TYR A 202 -10.39 -8.92 -10.76
CA TYR A 202 -10.81 -7.58 -10.33
C TYR A 202 -10.16 -6.45 -11.13
N GLU A 203 -9.41 -6.77 -12.20
CA GLU A 203 -8.68 -5.81 -13.03
C GLU A 203 -7.75 -4.90 -12.21
N LYS A 204 -7.04 -5.52 -11.27
CA LYS A 204 -6.18 -4.82 -10.29
C LYS A 204 -4.71 -5.00 -10.63
N PRO A 205 -3.87 -3.98 -10.37
CA PRO A 205 -2.44 -4.00 -10.62
C PRO A 205 -1.67 -4.68 -9.46
N LEU A 206 -2.13 -5.84 -8.99
CA LEU A 206 -1.48 -6.50 -7.87
C LEU A 206 -0.09 -7.00 -8.25
N SER A 207 0.82 -6.94 -7.30
CA SER A 207 2.20 -7.39 -7.41
C SER A 207 2.47 -8.51 -6.41
N CYS A 208 3.51 -9.29 -6.68
CA CYS A 208 4.05 -10.29 -5.77
C CYS A 208 5.55 -10.02 -5.60
N ARG A 209 5.91 -9.37 -4.51
CA ARG A 209 7.28 -9.02 -4.14
C ARG A 209 7.62 -9.72 -2.84
N THR A 210 8.30 -10.86 -2.98
CA THR A 210 8.78 -11.69 -1.87
C THR A 210 10.30 -11.60 -1.76
N PHE A 211 10.81 -11.89 -0.57
CA PHE A 211 12.22 -11.89 -0.22
C PHE A 211 12.58 -13.26 0.34
N PRO A 212 12.92 -14.25 -0.50
CA PRO A 212 13.47 -15.51 -0.01
C PRO A 212 14.74 -15.24 0.83
N CYS A 213 14.84 -15.87 1.99
CA CYS A 213 15.93 -15.70 2.96
C CYS A 213 16.79 -16.99 3.01
N PRO A 214 17.85 -17.11 2.19
CA PRO A 214 18.71 -18.30 2.18
C PRO A 214 19.26 -18.62 3.58
N GLY A 215 19.19 -19.90 3.97
CA GLY A 215 19.66 -20.35 5.28
C GLY A 215 18.72 -20.05 6.46
N LYS A 216 17.53 -19.49 6.19
CA LYS A 216 16.48 -19.25 7.20
C LYS A 216 15.22 -20.05 6.91
N ILE A 217 14.54 -20.46 7.97
CA ILE A 217 13.27 -21.18 7.92
C ILE A 217 12.14 -20.31 8.47
N ALA A 218 10.89 -20.76 8.27
CA ALA A 218 9.73 -20.06 8.80
C ALA A 218 9.82 -19.93 10.33
N GLY A 219 9.57 -18.71 10.84
CA GLY A 219 9.70 -18.37 12.26
C GLY A 219 11.02 -17.68 12.63
N ASP A 220 12.07 -17.78 11.81
CA ASP A 220 13.32 -17.06 12.03
C ASP A 220 13.13 -15.54 11.88
N LYS A 221 13.99 -14.75 12.53
CA LYS A 221 14.03 -13.30 12.31
C LYS A 221 14.82 -12.94 11.06
N THR A 222 14.37 -11.95 10.31
CA THR A 222 15.14 -11.35 9.22
C THR A 222 16.34 -10.57 9.78
N ASP A 223 17.37 -10.39 8.97
CA ASP A 223 18.61 -9.67 9.31
C ASP A 223 19.08 -8.81 8.13
N PHE A 224 18.12 -8.28 7.36
CA PHE A 224 18.43 -7.38 6.26
C PHE A 224 19.15 -6.14 6.79
N ASP A 225 20.35 -5.88 6.29
CA ASP A 225 21.08 -4.64 6.56
C ASP A 225 20.58 -3.55 5.60
N SER A 226 19.39 -3.02 5.90
CA SER A 226 18.76 -1.97 5.12
C SER A 226 18.12 -0.93 6.03
N PRO A 227 18.42 0.37 5.86
CA PRO A 227 17.74 1.44 6.59
C PRO A 227 16.29 1.62 6.15
N HIS A 228 15.82 0.85 5.16
CA HIS A 228 14.47 0.92 4.61
C HIS A 228 13.60 -0.29 4.99
N LEU A 229 14.11 -1.23 5.78
CA LEU A 229 13.38 -2.45 6.16
C LEU A 229 13.42 -2.65 7.68
N CYS A 230 12.28 -3.02 8.23
CA CYS A 230 12.12 -3.49 9.60
C CYS A 230 12.65 -4.92 9.73
N ILE A 231 13.04 -5.30 10.95
CA ILE A 231 13.23 -6.70 11.30
C ILE A 231 11.85 -7.35 11.42
N GLY A 232 11.61 -8.41 10.66
CA GLY A 232 10.37 -9.17 10.64
C GLY A 232 10.60 -10.66 10.91
N THR A 233 9.54 -11.45 10.81
CA THR A 233 9.60 -12.91 10.92
C THR A 233 9.48 -13.55 9.53
N VAL A 234 10.36 -14.50 9.21
CA VAL A 234 10.36 -15.27 7.97
C VAL A 234 9.08 -16.11 7.88
N CYS A 235 8.38 -16.01 6.74
CA CYS A 235 7.12 -16.70 6.49
C CYS A 235 7.34 -18.04 5.78
N GLY A 236 6.49 -19.01 6.09
CA GLY A 236 6.29 -20.20 5.27
C GLY A 236 5.21 -19.97 4.20
N LEU A 237 5.12 -20.89 3.23
CA LEU A 237 4.03 -21.00 2.26
C LEU A 237 3.28 -22.32 2.43
#